data_AF-A0A1E7Q731-F1
#
_entry.id   AF-A0A1E7Q731-F1
#
_cell.length_a   1.000
_cell.length_b   1.000
_cell.length_c   1.000
_cell.angle_alpha   90.00
_cell.angle_beta   90.00
_cell.angle_gamma   90.00
#
_symmetry.space_group_name_H-M   'P 1'
#
loop_
_entity.id
_entity.type
_entity.pdbx_description
1 polymer ?
#
loop_
_entity_poly.entity_id
_entity_poly.type
_entity_poly.pdbx_seq_one_letter_code
_entity_poly.pdbx_strand_id
1 'polypeptide(L)'
;MQPSFVSQRRFFDDRNFPKGFTRSGRFTLNEGNVLEKHGLAMFELEEGKRTPTNDEEQRFISVCKGEEPATTLYEKTWMKYKHRLAEKRKFHTVFGTKKLADGNEDFSYVDTDSD
;
A
#
# COMPACT_ATOMS: atom_id res chain seq x y z
N MET A 1 -15.40 24.02 14.74
CA MET A 1 -14.99 22.76 14.09
C MET A 1 -14.30 21.92 15.14
N GLN A 2 -14.86 20.75 15.48
CA GLN A 2 -14.18 19.83 16.40
C GLN A 2 -12.94 19.25 15.68
N PRO A 3 -11.79 19.12 16.35
CA PRO A 3 -10.62 18.52 15.74
C PRO A 3 -10.85 17.00 15.57
N SER A 4 -10.87 16.52 14.33
CA SER A 4 -10.97 15.09 14.01
C SER A 4 -9.59 14.43 14.05
N PHE A 5 -9.51 13.14 14.44
CA PHE A 5 -8.27 12.35 14.49
C PHE A 5 -7.18 12.90 15.43
N VAL A 6 -7.56 13.40 16.61
CA VAL A 6 -6.58 13.92 17.58
C VAL A 6 -5.79 12.78 18.21
N SER A 7 -4.48 12.87 18.11
CA SER A 7 -3.54 11.96 18.76
C SER A 7 -2.65 12.70 19.75
N GLN A 8 -2.31 12.05 20.86
CA GLN A 8 -1.35 12.57 21.83
C GLN A 8 0.11 12.41 21.37
N ARG A 9 0.38 11.43 20.50
CA ARG A 9 1.72 11.11 20.02
C ARG A 9 1.76 11.07 18.50
N ARG A 10 2.92 11.44 17.95
CA ARG A 10 3.16 11.29 16.52
C ARG A 10 3.31 9.83 16.12
N PHE A 11 2.76 9.49 14.96
CA PHE A 11 2.90 8.18 14.36
C PHE A 11 4.19 8.10 13.56
N PHE A 12 4.97 7.05 13.82
CA PHE A 12 6.21 6.75 13.09
C PHE A 12 6.20 5.27 12.69
N ASP A 13 6.54 5.01 11.44
CA ASP A 13 6.70 3.65 10.91
C ASP A 13 8.12 3.50 10.36
N ASP A 14 9.09 3.50 11.25
CA ASP A 14 10.52 3.42 10.91
C ASP A 14 10.87 2.09 10.22
N ARG A 15 10.05 1.05 10.42
CA ARG A 15 10.20 -0.24 9.75
C ARG A 15 9.98 -0.13 8.25
N ASN A 16 8.94 0.59 7.83
CA ASN A 16 8.62 0.75 6.41
C ASN A 16 9.23 2.02 5.80
N PHE A 17 9.39 3.05 6.61
CA PHE A 17 9.85 4.39 6.25
C PHE A 17 10.94 4.86 7.22
N PRO A 18 12.17 4.30 7.16
CA PRO A 18 13.25 4.62 8.10
C PRO A 18 13.71 6.09 8.07
N LYS A 19 13.35 6.83 7.02
CA LYS A 19 13.62 8.27 6.89
C LYS A 19 12.42 9.15 7.29
N GLY A 20 11.31 8.55 7.73
CA GLY A 20 10.04 9.21 7.98
C GLY A 20 9.20 9.41 6.71
N PHE A 21 7.93 9.77 6.88
CA PHE A 21 6.98 9.91 5.77
C PHE A 21 7.35 11.06 4.83
N THR A 22 7.72 12.21 5.38
CA THR A 22 8.06 13.43 4.63
C THR A 22 9.31 13.31 3.76
N ARG A 23 10.31 12.52 4.18
CA ARG A 23 11.57 12.32 3.44
C ARG A 23 11.61 11.02 2.64
N SER A 24 10.54 10.22 2.67
CA SER A 24 10.46 8.95 1.95
C SER A 24 10.31 9.10 0.43
N GLY A 25 9.85 10.27 -0.05
CA GLY A 25 9.47 10.50 -1.45
C GLY A 25 8.21 9.74 -1.88
N ARG A 26 7.52 9.04 -0.98
CA ARG A 26 6.28 8.28 -1.25
C ARG A 26 5.02 9.08 -0.97
N PHE A 27 5.16 10.13 -0.16
CA PHE A 27 4.11 11.02 0.28
C PHE A 27 4.53 12.46 0.00
N THR A 28 3.56 13.32 -0.25
CA THR A 28 3.80 14.77 -0.24
C THR A 28 4.08 15.24 1.19
N LEU A 29 4.63 16.45 1.34
CA LEU A 29 4.89 17.04 2.66
C LEU A 29 3.60 17.11 3.51
N ASN A 30 2.46 17.42 2.88
CA ASN A 30 1.18 17.52 3.57
C ASN A 30 0.69 16.14 4.04
N GLU A 31 0.74 15.14 3.16
CA GLU A 31 0.39 13.76 3.49
C GLU A 31 1.28 13.18 4.60
N GLY A 32 2.59 13.44 4.54
CA GLY A 32 3.51 13.03 5.59
C GLY A 32 3.18 13.65 6.93
N ASN A 33 2.85 14.95 6.97
CA ASN A 33 2.40 15.61 8.20
C ASN A 33 1.08 15.04 8.71
N VAL A 34 0.14 14.68 7.82
CA VAL A 34 -1.12 14.04 8.21
C VAL A 34 -0.86 12.70 8.88
N LEU A 35 -0.01 11.84 8.28
CA LEU A 35 0.35 10.57 8.90
C LEU A 35 1.05 10.78 10.23
N GLU A 36 2.03 11.68 10.31
CA GLU A 36 2.75 11.93 11.56
C GLU A 36 1.83 12.44 12.68
N LYS A 37 0.89 13.34 12.39
CA LYS A 37 0.01 13.93 13.42
C LYS A 37 -1.20 13.08 13.77
N HIS A 38 -1.82 12.47 12.77
CA HIS A 38 -3.14 11.81 12.89
C HIS A 38 -3.07 10.30 12.69
N GLY A 39 -1.95 9.75 12.22
CA GLY A 39 -1.81 8.34 11.89
C GLY A 39 -2.04 7.39 13.06
N LEU A 40 -1.73 7.81 14.30
CA LEU A 40 -1.99 6.98 15.48
C LEU A 40 -3.49 6.85 15.74
N ALA A 41 -4.23 7.96 15.70
CA ALA A 41 -5.69 7.94 15.87
C ALA A 41 -6.37 7.12 14.75
N MET A 42 -5.91 7.28 13.50
CA MET A 42 -6.36 6.47 12.37
C MET A 42 -6.11 4.98 12.57
N PHE A 43 -4.91 4.62 13.03
CA PHE A 43 -4.55 3.23 13.31
C PHE A 43 -5.41 2.62 14.42
N GLU A 44 -5.62 3.35 15.51
CA GLU A 44 -6.47 2.90 16.62
C GLU A 44 -7.95 2.76 16.23
N LEU A 45 -8.46 3.66 15.37
CA LEU A 45 -9.80 3.56 14.81
C LEU A 45 -9.94 2.34 13.88
N GLU A 46 -8.95 2.10 13.01
CA GLU A 46 -8.93 0.94 12.12
C GLU A 46 -8.83 -0.38 12.92
N GLU A 47 -8.00 -0.44 13.96
CA GLU A 47 -7.89 -1.60 14.86
C GLU A 47 -9.11 -1.77 15.78
N GLY A 48 -10.03 -0.81 15.83
CA GLY A 48 -11.18 -0.83 16.74
C GLY A 48 -10.82 -0.61 18.21
N LYS A 49 -9.61 -0.12 18.50
CA LYS A 49 -9.18 0.29 19.85
C LYS A 49 -9.86 1.59 20.30
N ARG A 50 -10.19 2.45 19.33
CA ARG A 50 -10.87 3.72 19.54
C ARG A 50 -12.23 3.70 18.85
N THR A 51 -13.24 4.24 19.51
CA THR A 51 -14.56 4.45 18.92
C THR A 51 -14.58 5.76 18.12
N PRO A 52 -15.18 5.77 16.91
CA PRO A 52 -15.36 7.00 16.16
C PRO A 52 -16.26 7.96 16.94
N THR A 53 -15.83 9.20 17.05
CA THR A 53 -16.57 10.27 17.73
C THR A 53 -17.24 11.24 16.75
N ASN A 54 -16.70 11.35 15.53
CA ASN A 54 -17.21 12.22 14.48
C ASN A 54 -17.63 11.42 13.24
N ASP A 55 -18.51 12.03 12.43
CA ASP A 55 -18.92 11.48 11.12
C ASP A 55 -17.72 11.21 10.20
N GLU A 56 -16.67 12.05 10.26
CA GLU A 56 -15.42 11.82 9.51
C GLU A 56 -14.70 10.55 9.95
N GLU A 57 -14.66 10.25 11.25
CA GLU A 57 -14.02 9.04 11.78
C GLU A 57 -14.86 7.80 11.46
N GLN A 58 -16.19 7.93 11.49
CA GLN A 58 -17.10 6.86 11.11
C GLN A 58 -16.97 6.53 9.62
N ARG A 59 -16.95 7.56 8.76
CA ARG A 59 -16.68 7.40 7.32
C ARG A 59 -15.32 6.76 7.08
N PHE A 60 -14.29 7.22 7.79
CA PHE A 60 -12.94 6.66 7.68
C PHE A 60 -12.92 5.14 7.92
N ILE A 61 -13.69 4.63 8.90
CA ILE A 61 -13.82 3.19 9.14
C ILE A 61 -14.48 2.48 7.97
N SER A 62 -15.57 3.02 7.42
CA SER A 62 -16.22 2.46 6.21
C SER A 62 -15.29 2.46 5.00
N VAL A 63 -14.48 3.51 4.83
CA VAL A 63 -13.44 3.57 3.78
C VAL A 63 -12.37 2.50 4.01
N CYS A 64 -11.91 2.29 5.25
CA CYS A 64 -10.93 1.26 5.57
C CYS A 64 -11.47 -0.16 5.31
N LYS A 65 -12.78 -0.38 5.48
CA LYS A 65 -13.47 -1.63 5.13
C LYS A 65 -13.70 -1.80 3.62
N GLY A 66 -13.55 -0.73 2.84
CA GLY A 66 -13.85 -0.72 1.41
C GLY A 66 -15.34 -0.54 1.08
N GLU A 67 -16.15 -0.11 2.04
CA GLU A 67 -17.58 0.18 1.85
C GLU A 67 -17.78 1.52 1.13
N GLU A 68 -16.87 2.49 1.35
CA GLU A 68 -16.91 3.81 0.72
C GLU A 68 -15.57 4.23 0.10
N PRO A 69 -15.58 5.08 -0.95
CA PRO A 69 -14.36 5.59 -1.55
C PRO A 69 -13.70 6.68 -0.69
N ALA A 70 -12.36 6.70 -0.68
CA ALA A 70 -11.60 7.73 0.01
C ALA A 70 -11.78 9.11 -0.66
N THR A 71 -12.40 10.04 0.06
CA THR A 71 -12.72 11.40 -0.39
C THR A 71 -11.80 12.44 0.24
N THR A 72 -11.61 12.35 1.55
CA THR A 72 -10.86 13.32 2.35
C THR A 72 -9.35 13.10 2.21
N LEU A 73 -8.58 14.12 2.56
CA LEU A 73 -7.11 14.02 2.59
C LEU A 73 -6.67 12.90 3.54
N TYR A 74 -7.32 12.80 4.70
CA TYR A 74 -7.07 11.79 5.73
C TYR A 74 -7.24 10.37 5.18
N GLU A 75 -8.40 10.08 4.60
CA GLU A 75 -8.73 8.79 4.00
C GLU A 75 -7.75 8.43 2.87
N LYS A 76 -7.51 9.35 1.93
CA LYS A 76 -6.61 9.12 0.80
C LYS A 76 -5.19 8.84 1.24
N THR A 77 -4.73 9.57 2.25
CA THR A 77 -3.38 9.42 2.80
C THR A 77 -3.22 8.06 3.48
N TRP A 78 -4.21 7.65 4.29
CA TRP A 78 -4.21 6.36 4.96
C TRP A 78 -4.26 5.19 3.97
N MET A 79 -5.16 5.24 2.99
CA MET A 79 -5.27 4.23 1.94
C MET A 79 -3.97 4.11 1.14
N LYS A 80 -3.32 5.25 0.81
CA LYS A 80 -1.99 5.26 0.19
C LYS A 80 -0.96 4.57 1.08
N TYR A 81 -0.95 4.86 2.38
CA TYR A 81 -0.06 4.21 3.35
C TYR A 81 -0.25 2.68 3.37
N LYS A 82 -1.50 2.21 3.48
CA LYS A 82 -1.85 0.77 3.42
C LYS A 82 -1.40 0.12 2.11
N HIS A 83 -1.59 0.80 0.98
CA HIS A 83 -1.14 0.30 -0.32
C HIS A 83 0.39 0.14 -0.36
N ARG A 84 1.16 1.12 0.15
CA ARG A 84 2.64 1.03 0.22
C ARG A 84 3.13 -0.09 1.14
N LEU A 85 2.43 -0.33 2.24
CA LEU A 85 2.69 -1.48 3.11
C LEU A 85 2.46 -2.81 2.38
N ALA A 86 1.37 -2.91 1.62
CA ALA A 86 1.03 -4.12 0.87
C ALA A 86 1.98 -4.38 -0.31
N GLU A 87 2.43 -3.34 -1.03
CA GLU A 87 3.38 -3.45 -2.15
C GLU A 87 4.68 -4.16 -1.75
N LYS A 88 5.22 -3.87 -0.56
CA LYS A 88 6.46 -4.49 -0.06
C LYS A 88 6.34 -5.99 0.22
N ARG A 89 5.13 -6.54 0.30
CA ARG A 89 4.89 -7.98 0.55
C ARG A 89 4.81 -8.82 -0.73
N LYS A 90 4.80 -8.21 -1.91
CA LYS A 90 4.78 -8.94 -3.20
C LYS A 90 6.18 -9.42 -3.57
N PHE A 91 6.64 -10.46 -2.88
CA PHE A 91 7.70 -11.32 -3.43
C PHE A 91 7.12 -12.05 -4.64
N HIS A 92 7.50 -11.66 -5.85
CA HIS A 92 7.33 -12.52 -7.02
C HIS A 92 8.43 -13.58 -6.94
N THR A 93 8.12 -14.73 -6.35
CA THR A 93 8.97 -15.91 -6.52
C THR A 93 8.89 -16.33 -7.98
N VAL A 94 9.91 -15.99 -8.75
CA VAL A 94 10.20 -16.62 -10.06
C VAL A 94 10.69 -18.04 -9.81
N PHE A 95 9.86 -18.91 -9.24
CA PHE A 95 10.07 -20.34 -9.42
C PHE A 95 9.76 -20.64 -10.88
N GLY A 96 10.83 -20.64 -11.68
CA GLY A 96 10.78 -21.09 -13.05
C GLY A 96 10.29 -22.53 -13.10
N THR A 97 9.03 -22.73 -13.48
CA THR A 97 8.62 -23.96 -14.13
C THR A 97 9.32 -24.00 -15.47
N LYS A 98 10.50 -24.62 -15.48
CA LYS A 98 11.02 -25.30 -16.65
C LYS A 98 9.96 -26.33 -17.03
N LYS A 99 9.07 -26.00 -17.99
CA LYS A 99 8.35 -27.06 -18.71
C LYS A 99 9.36 -27.71 -19.64
N LEU A 100 9.99 -28.77 -19.14
CA LEU A 100 10.62 -29.77 -20.00
C LEU A 100 9.51 -30.46 -20.78
N ALA A 101 9.78 -30.63 -22.08
CA ALA A 101 9.18 -31.56 -23.03
C ALA A 101 7.67 -31.44 -23.27
N ASP A 102 7.31 -30.78 -24.36
CA ASP A 102 6.35 -31.37 -25.29
C ASP A 102 7.07 -31.47 -26.64
N GLY A 103 7.36 -32.71 -27.04
CA GLY A 103 8.02 -32.99 -28.30
C GLY A 103 7.06 -32.76 -29.46
N ASN A 104 7.58 -32.18 -30.54
CA ASN A 104 7.28 -32.50 -31.94
C ASN A 104 7.46 -31.25 -32.82
N GLU A 105 8.67 -30.95 -33.27
CA GLU A 105 8.89 -30.13 -34.46
C GLU A 105 10.11 -30.67 -35.22
N ASP A 106 9.79 -31.55 -36.18
CA ASP A 106 10.62 -32.02 -37.26
C ASP A 106 11.20 -30.83 -38.03
N PHE A 107 12.50 -30.55 -37.86
CA PHE A 107 13.24 -29.64 -38.72
C PHE A 107 14.12 -30.49 -39.64
N SER A 108 13.60 -30.87 -40.79
CA SER A 108 14.37 -31.44 -41.88
C SER A 108 15.41 -30.41 -42.35
N TYR A 109 16.68 -30.71 -42.13
CA TYR A 109 17.82 -30.01 -42.71
C TYR A 109 17.81 -30.22 -44.23
N VAL A 110 17.46 -29.19 -44.99
CA VAL A 110 17.76 -29.12 -46.43
C VAL A 110 19.21 -28.68 -46.57
N ASP A 111 20.06 -29.66 -46.83
CA ASP A 111 21.42 -29.49 -47.32
C ASP A 111 21.32 -28.87 -48.73
N THR A 112 21.74 -27.62 -48.86
CA THR A 112 21.95 -27.00 -50.19
C THR A 112 23.44 -27.08 -50.47
N ASP A 113 23.81 -28.14 -51.19
CA ASP A 113 25.13 -28.47 -51.70
C ASP A 113 25.73 -27.32 -52.55
N SER A 114 27.06 -27.18 -52.46
CA SER A 114 27.91 -26.25 -53.22
C SER A 114 27.92 -26.48 -54.74
N ASP A 115 27.94 -25.39 -55.51
CA ASP A 115 28.96 -25.09 -56.56
C ASP A 115 28.99 -23.58 -56.85
#